data_AF-A0A1Y3SRT5-F1
#
_entry.id   AF-A0A1Y3SRT5-F1
#
_cell.length_a   1.000
_cell.length_b   1.000
_cell.length_c   1.000
_cell.angle_alpha   90.00
_cell.angle_beta   90.00
_cell.angle_gamma   90.00
#
_symmetry.space_group_name_H-M   'P 1'
#
loop_
_entity.id
_entity.type
_entity.pdbx_description
1 polymer ?
#
loop_
_entity_poly.entity_id
_entity_poly.type
_entity_poly.pdbx_seq_one_letter_code
_entity_poly.pdbx_strand_id
1 'polypeptide(L)'
;MGACPPLGALSVEIKIKYRKSIAIIECRYYIESGKYRHSIICFWGMFFRRTGVFFMKKKIVFRNYGYRECDSFARFLEKMAAKGWFFRGWRFGMIFEKEAPRKEIYDVEVFPEGDENDVKPEPNTKEYAQYCREAGWELIDSTRKLCVFRKIREDALPIVTERERYENIREAEWKAFRGRLAFTCLMAVSEWYVLFNIDFARNIFSDIWIAVFILWNLYFLKNAARCVSYLLWKTRTEKMLGQGKTPFYGSRVKEISPWKTIQKIISCVVFLGIIAIVLFLADSGTMQMYLVFIVGMILMMVLLPALRPSREWNMLLQVIFAFLIIFIGFSALMVNMAEDSPAAKENTQVIENTYGTGELELTDELEGIFGSARRYSVLLPDGYPRTDDPYDENEIICQVYQSSYQWILDRIYSLYTKEEGEIPPDAEAWEAIETEQNRNKNYTTVKYGDRLLYIIGKKNLDKEEILFIRQALGL
;
A
#
# COMPACT_ATOMS: atom_id res chain seq x y z
N MET A 1 29.16 -36.66 -22.02
CA MET A 1 29.25 -35.21 -22.34
C MET A 1 29.11 -35.05 -23.84
N GLY A 2 27.88 -34.87 -24.33
CA GLY A 2 27.61 -34.55 -25.74
C GLY A 2 27.44 -33.05 -25.86
N ALA A 3 28.30 -32.40 -26.63
CA ALA A 3 28.32 -30.96 -26.83
C ALA A 3 27.03 -30.47 -27.52
N CYS A 4 26.44 -29.39 -27.01
CA CYS A 4 25.37 -28.65 -27.68
C CYS A 4 25.87 -28.09 -29.02
N PRO A 5 25.07 -28.17 -30.11
CA PRO A 5 25.39 -27.49 -31.35
C PRO A 5 25.15 -25.98 -31.24
N PRO A 6 25.84 -25.15 -32.05
CA PRO A 6 25.75 -23.70 -31.97
C PRO A 6 24.39 -23.21 -32.52
N LEU A 7 23.90 -22.10 -31.97
CA LEU A 7 22.70 -21.38 -32.43
C LEU A 7 22.86 -20.95 -33.90
N GLY A 8 22.34 -21.75 -34.81
CA GLY A 8 22.20 -21.44 -36.24
C GLY A 8 21.07 -20.44 -36.48
N ALA A 9 21.35 -19.44 -37.30
CA ALA A 9 20.52 -18.26 -37.53
C ALA A 9 19.11 -18.58 -38.07
N LEU A 10 18.09 -18.36 -37.24
CA LEU A 10 16.70 -18.20 -37.68
C LEU A 10 16.61 -16.90 -38.50
N SER A 11 16.65 -17.00 -39.84
CA SER A 11 16.32 -15.87 -40.70
C SER A 11 14.81 -15.65 -40.68
N VAL A 12 14.36 -14.46 -40.26
CA VAL A 12 12.94 -14.08 -40.24
C VAL A 12 12.71 -13.03 -41.33
N GLU A 13 11.85 -13.34 -42.30
CA GLU A 13 11.39 -12.34 -43.27
C GLU A 13 10.05 -11.78 -42.79
N ILE A 14 10.05 -10.50 -42.39
CA ILE A 14 8.85 -9.78 -41.97
C ILE A 14 8.38 -8.90 -43.13
N LYS A 15 7.21 -9.19 -43.69
CA LYS A 15 6.54 -8.32 -44.66
C LYS A 15 5.33 -7.65 -44.03
N ILE A 16 5.38 -6.33 -43.98
CA ILE A 16 4.26 -5.51 -43.51
C ILE A 16 3.49 -5.03 -44.74
N LYS A 17 2.24 -5.50 -44.88
CA LYS A 17 1.32 -5.02 -45.91
C LYS A 17 0.22 -4.18 -45.26
N TYR A 18 0.00 -2.98 -45.80
CA TYR A 18 -1.10 -2.12 -45.40
C TYR A 18 -2.26 -2.28 -46.38
N ARG A 19 -3.43 -2.70 -45.88
CA ARG A 19 -4.66 -2.78 -46.69
C ARG A 19 -5.83 -2.19 -45.92
N LYS A 20 -6.41 -1.10 -46.44
CA LYS A 20 -7.66 -0.46 -45.98
C LYS A 20 -7.85 -0.52 -44.44
N SER A 21 -6.88 0.03 -43.70
CA SER A 21 -6.90 0.21 -42.22
C SER A 21 -6.43 -0.96 -41.35
N ILE A 22 -5.92 -2.05 -41.93
CA ILE A 22 -5.29 -3.14 -41.19
C ILE A 22 -3.82 -3.25 -41.59
N ALA A 23 -2.93 -3.29 -40.59
CA ALA A 23 -1.55 -3.69 -40.78
C ALA A 23 -1.49 -5.21 -40.62
N ILE A 24 -1.19 -5.89 -41.73
CA ILE A 24 -0.99 -7.34 -41.75
C ILE A 24 0.50 -7.58 -41.71
N ILE A 25 0.99 -8.18 -40.63
CA ILE A 25 2.37 -8.61 -40.51
C ILE A 25 2.42 -10.08 -40.89
N GLU A 26 2.97 -10.36 -42.08
CA GLU A 26 3.32 -11.71 -42.51
C GLU A 26 4.74 -11.99 -42.00
N CYS A 27 4.84 -12.86 -40.99
CA CYS A 27 6.14 -13.41 -40.58
C CYS A 27 6.35 -14.77 -41.24
N ARG A 28 7.45 -14.91 -41.97
CA ARG A 28 7.96 -16.19 -42.47
C ARG A 28 9.23 -16.55 -41.72
N TYR A 29 9.23 -17.74 -41.13
CA TYR A 29 10.40 -18.31 -40.47
C TYR A 29 10.86 -19.54 -41.28
N TYR A 30 12.17 -19.63 -41.49
CA TYR A 30 12.78 -20.76 -42.18
C TYR A 30 13.27 -21.77 -41.15
N ILE A 31 12.87 -23.03 -41.31
CA ILE A 31 13.41 -24.16 -40.55
C ILE A 31 14.24 -24.97 -41.55
N GLU A 32 15.39 -25.51 -41.13
CA GLU A 32 16.42 -26.20 -41.95
C GLU A 32 15.89 -27.33 -42.86
N SER A 33 14.62 -27.75 -42.73
CA SER A 33 13.98 -28.75 -43.59
C SER A 33 13.24 -28.19 -44.82
N GLY A 34 13.39 -26.90 -45.14
CA GLY A 34 12.81 -26.30 -46.36
C GLY A 34 11.28 -26.16 -46.36
N LYS A 35 10.60 -26.49 -45.25
CA LYS A 35 9.16 -26.27 -45.06
C LYS A 35 8.92 -24.93 -44.37
N TYR A 36 8.08 -24.09 -44.99
CA TYR A 36 7.67 -22.80 -44.43
C TYR A 36 6.43 -22.96 -43.53
N ARG A 37 6.35 -22.19 -42.44
CA ARG A 37 5.10 -21.93 -41.71
C ARG A 37 4.78 -20.43 -41.78
N HIS A 38 3.53 -20.11 -42.15
CA HIS A 38 3.03 -18.74 -42.15
C HIS A 38 2.36 -18.43 -40.81
N SER A 39 2.67 -17.28 -40.23
CA SER A 39 1.90 -16.71 -39.12
C SER A 39 1.38 -15.34 -39.56
N ILE A 40 0.07 -15.14 -39.49
CA ILE A 40 -0.58 -13.86 -39.80
C ILE A 40 -1.06 -13.26 -38.48
N ILE A 41 -0.48 -12.13 -38.10
CA ILE A 41 -0.92 -11.34 -36.94
C ILE A 41 -1.55 -10.05 -37.48
N CYS A 42 -2.84 -9.87 -37.20
CA CYS A 42 -3.58 -8.68 -37.60
C CYS A 42 -3.69 -7.72 -36.40
N PHE A 43 -3.07 -6.55 -36.50
CA PHE A 43 -3.25 -5.46 -35.53
C PHE A 43 -4.32 -4.49 -36.03
N TRP A 44 -5.32 -4.21 -35.19
CA TRP A 44 -6.35 -3.20 -35.47
C TRP A 44 -5.83 -1.81 -35.12
N GLY A 45 -5.24 -1.14 -36.11
CA GLY A 45 -4.74 0.24 -35.99
C GLY A 45 -5.90 1.24 -36.08
N MET A 46 -6.17 1.95 -34.98
CA MET A 46 -7.22 2.95 -34.89
C MET A 46 -6.80 4.24 -35.64
N PHE A 47 -7.07 4.31 -36.95
CA PHE A 47 -7.05 5.55 -37.73
C PHE A 47 -8.33 5.63 -38.58
N PHE A 48 -9.30 6.40 -38.08
CA PHE A 48 -10.57 6.67 -38.75
C PHE A 48 -10.37 7.51 -40.01
N ARG A 49 -10.66 6.97 -41.19
CA ARG A 49 -11.17 7.75 -42.33
C ARG A 49 -12.01 6.91 -43.27
N ARG A 50 -13.28 7.35 -43.42
CA ARG A 50 -14.27 7.00 -44.45
C ARG A 50 -14.68 5.52 -44.52
N THR A 51 -15.75 5.17 -43.82
CA THR A 51 -17.09 4.83 -44.37
C THR A 51 -17.93 4.17 -43.28
N GLY A 52 -19.19 4.61 -43.09
CA GLY A 52 -20.28 3.78 -42.55
C GLY A 52 -20.22 3.33 -41.08
N VAL A 53 -20.80 4.16 -40.21
CA VAL A 53 -21.61 3.78 -39.02
C VAL A 53 -21.12 2.61 -38.15
N PHE A 54 -20.28 2.95 -37.16
CA PHE A 54 -20.42 2.42 -35.80
C PHE A 54 -20.25 3.60 -34.84
N PHE A 55 -21.35 4.32 -34.57
CA PHE A 55 -21.32 5.35 -33.54
C PHE A 55 -21.28 4.64 -32.17
N MET A 56 -20.12 4.66 -31.52
CA MET A 56 -20.05 4.45 -30.06
C MET A 56 -20.99 5.48 -29.42
N LYS A 57 -22.22 5.05 -29.11
CA LYS A 57 -23.25 5.91 -28.49
C LYS A 57 -22.89 6.28 -27.05
N LYS A 58 -21.97 5.54 -26.42
CA LYS A 58 -21.56 5.70 -25.03
C LYS A 58 -20.06 5.92 -24.90
N LYS A 59 -19.67 6.79 -23.98
CA LYS A 59 -18.28 7.08 -23.60
C LYS A 59 -18.17 7.04 -22.08
N ILE A 60 -17.20 6.29 -21.56
CA ILE A 60 -16.88 6.26 -20.14
C ILE A 60 -15.69 7.17 -19.88
N VAL A 61 -15.79 8.04 -18.88
CA VAL A 61 -14.72 8.95 -18.47
C VAL A 61 -14.38 8.71 -17.00
N PHE A 62 -13.13 8.32 -16.76
CA PHE A 62 -12.59 8.16 -15.40
C PHE A 62 -12.05 9.49 -14.90
N ARG A 63 -12.95 10.35 -14.42
CA ARG A 63 -12.62 11.57 -13.68
C ARG A 63 -13.32 11.55 -12.34
N ASN A 64 -12.65 12.07 -11.32
CA ASN A 64 -13.15 12.14 -9.96
C ASN A 64 -13.05 13.59 -9.49
N TYR A 65 -14.17 14.14 -9.03
CA TYR A 65 -14.29 15.48 -8.48
C TYR A 65 -14.63 15.37 -6.99
N GLY A 66 -13.96 16.17 -6.16
CA GLY A 66 -14.28 16.29 -4.74
C GLY A 66 -15.40 17.29 -4.48
N TYR A 67 -15.85 17.41 -3.24
CA TYR A 67 -16.90 18.35 -2.85
C TYR A 67 -16.49 19.82 -3.06
N ARG A 68 -15.19 20.14 -2.96
CA ARG A 68 -14.67 21.48 -3.27
C ARG A 68 -14.52 21.80 -4.76
N GLU A 69 -14.98 20.92 -5.66
CA GLU A 69 -14.84 21.08 -7.12
C GLU A 69 -16.18 21.12 -7.86
N CYS A 70 -17.29 21.39 -7.17
CA CYS A 70 -18.62 21.47 -7.76
C CYS A 70 -18.67 22.33 -9.03
N ASP A 71 -18.14 23.56 -9.00
CA ASP A 71 -18.18 24.45 -10.18
C ASP A 71 -17.26 23.97 -11.31
N SER A 72 -16.12 23.38 -10.96
CA SER A 72 -15.22 22.79 -11.97
C SER A 72 -15.83 21.56 -12.62
N PHE A 73 -16.62 20.81 -11.87
CA PHE A 73 -17.36 19.65 -12.36
C PHE A 73 -18.53 20.09 -13.26
N ALA A 74 -19.37 21.03 -12.82
CA ALA A 74 -20.43 21.62 -13.64
C ALA A 74 -19.89 22.11 -14.98
N ARG A 75 -18.86 22.96 -14.96
CA ARG A 75 -18.21 23.49 -16.17
C ARG A 75 -17.62 22.40 -17.06
N PHE A 76 -17.13 21.29 -16.49
CA PHE A 76 -16.68 20.16 -17.30
C PHE A 76 -17.85 19.47 -18.03
N LEU A 77 -19.00 19.31 -17.37
CA LEU A 77 -20.21 18.77 -17.98
C LEU A 77 -20.72 19.67 -19.11
N GLU A 78 -20.76 20.99 -18.91
CA GLU A 78 -21.14 21.97 -19.93
C GLU A 78 -20.23 21.90 -21.16
N LYS A 79 -18.90 21.81 -20.95
CA LYS A 79 -17.92 21.60 -22.03
C LYS A 79 -18.14 20.29 -22.80
N MET A 80 -18.60 19.25 -22.12
CA MET A 80 -18.89 17.96 -22.73
C MET A 80 -20.20 18.02 -23.53
N ALA A 81 -21.25 18.64 -22.99
CA ALA A 81 -22.53 18.85 -23.66
C ALA A 81 -22.37 19.70 -24.93
N ALA A 82 -21.56 20.75 -24.87
CA ALA A 82 -21.20 21.58 -26.03
C ALA A 82 -20.47 20.79 -27.15
N LYS A 83 -19.91 19.62 -26.83
CA LYS A 83 -19.30 18.68 -27.79
C LYS A 83 -20.25 17.54 -28.20
N GLY A 84 -21.50 17.57 -27.76
CA GLY A 84 -22.49 16.53 -27.99
C GLY A 84 -22.38 15.31 -27.06
N TRP A 85 -21.69 15.42 -25.93
CA TRP A 85 -21.58 14.35 -24.93
C TRP A 85 -22.33 14.71 -23.66
N PHE A 86 -23.47 14.06 -23.42
CA PHE A 86 -24.35 14.35 -22.29
C PHE A 86 -24.16 13.34 -21.18
N PHE A 87 -24.03 13.84 -19.96
CA PHE A 87 -23.87 13.00 -18.79
C PHE A 87 -25.18 12.25 -18.49
N ARG A 88 -25.06 10.93 -18.28
CA ARG A 88 -26.19 10.04 -17.94
C ARG A 88 -26.12 9.48 -16.53
N GLY A 89 -25.01 9.72 -15.84
CA GLY A 89 -24.80 9.20 -14.49
C GLY A 89 -23.50 8.45 -14.32
N TRP A 90 -23.33 7.88 -13.14
CA TRP A 90 -22.18 7.08 -12.73
C TRP A 90 -22.46 5.58 -12.90
N ARG A 91 -21.42 4.81 -13.18
CA ARG A 91 -21.30 3.37 -12.89
C ARG A 91 -19.83 3.10 -12.58
N PHE A 92 -19.15 2.32 -13.41
CA PHE A 92 -17.70 2.21 -13.45
C PHE A 92 -17.07 3.45 -14.13
N GLY A 93 -17.21 4.62 -13.49
CA GLY A 93 -16.85 5.93 -14.05
C GLY A 93 -18.07 6.73 -14.55
N MET A 94 -17.81 7.90 -15.14
CA MET A 94 -18.85 8.79 -15.65
C MET A 94 -19.30 8.35 -17.04
N ILE A 95 -20.59 8.10 -17.23
CA ILE A 95 -21.15 7.67 -18.51
C ILE A 95 -21.69 8.89 -19.26
N PHE A 96 -21.23 9.03 -20.49
CA PHE A 96 -21.72 10.03 -21.44
C PHE A 96 -22.37 9.36 -22.63
N GLU A 97 -23.48 9.91 -23.09
CA GLU A 97 -24.14 9.51 -24.33
C GLU A 97 -24.00 10.58 -25.41
N LYS A 98 -23.86 10.14 -26.66
CA LYS A 98 -23.71 11.05 -27.79
C LYS A 98 -25.07 11.53 -28.28
N GLU A 99 -25.29 12.84 -28.25
CA GLU A 99 -26.43 13.51 -28.86
C GLU A 99 -25.97 14.72 -29.68
N ALA A 100 -26.92 15.48 -30.23
CA ALA A 100 -26.63 16.73 -30.93
C ALA A 100 -25.99 17.74 -29.94
N PRO A 101 -24.84 18.37 -30.31
CA PRO A 101 -24.23 19.39 -29.48
C PRO A 101 -25.19 20.52 -29.14
N ARG A 102 -25.37 20.79 -27.84
CA ARG A 102 -26.14 21.95 -27.36
C ARG A 102 -25.50 22.54 -26.11
N LYS A 103 -25.75 23.83 -25.88
CA LYS A 103 -25.38 24.48 -24.63
C LYS A 103 -26.39 24.06 -23.57
N GLU A 104 -25.91 23.40 -22.55
CA GLU A 104 -26.66 23.04 -21.35
C GLU A 104 -26.01 23.74 -20.17
N ILE A 105 -26.81 24.12 -19.18
CA ILE A 105 -26.33 24.66 -17.91
C ILE A 105 -26.46 23.55 -16.87
N TYR A 106 -25.35 23.27 -16.20
CA TYR A 106 -25.30 22.28 -15.13
C TYR A 106 -25.04 22.98 -13.80
N ASP A 107 -25.63 22.42 -12.74
CA ASP A 107 -25.27 22.78 -11.38
C ASP A 107 -24.96 21.52 -10.58
N VAL A 108 -23.94 21.59 -9.73
CA VAL A 108 -23.48 20.45 -8.94
C VAL A 108 -23.49 20.87 -7.49
N GLU A 109 -24.29 20.16 -6.70
CA GLU A 109 -24.52 20.50 -5.31
C GLU A 109 -24.20 19.36 -4.35
N VAL A 110 -23.93 19.73 -3.11
CA VAL A 110 -23.69 18.79 -2.02
C VAL A 110 -24.97 18.70 -1.19
N PHE A 111 -25.62 17.53 -1.23
CA PHE A 111 -26.83 17.26 -0.45
C PHE A 111 -26.45 16.78 0.98
N PRO A 112 -26.79 17.52 2.04
CA PRO A 112 -26.35 17.22 3.40
C PRO A 112 -26.81 15.86 3.92
N GLU A 113 -28.03 15.44 3.58
CA GLU A 113 -28.61 14.15 4.01
C GLU A 113 -28.10 12.94 3.20
N GLY A 114 -27.35 13.18 2.12
CA GLY A 114 -26.68 12.10 1.39
C GLY A 114 -25.66 11.38 2.28
N ASP A 115 -25.45 10.09 2.02
CA ASP A 115 -24.44 9.27 2.71
C ASP A 115 -23.20 9.05 1.82
N GLU A 116 -22.03 8.85 2.43
CA GLU A 116 -20.79 8.59 1.68
C GLU A 116 -20.81 7.26 0.91
N ASN A 117 -21.66 6.32 1.32
CA ASN A 117 -21.82 5.01 0.69
C ASN A 117 -22.92 4.99 -0.39
N ASP A 118 -23.59 6.11 -0.63
CA ASP A 118 -24.62 6.18 -1.66
C ASP A 118 -23.98 6.06 -3.04
N VAL A 119 -24.32 4.98 -3.74
CA VAL A 119 -23.87 4.77 -5.12
C VAL A 119 -24.91 5.22 -6.13
N LYS A 120 -26.13 5.60 -5.71
CA LYS A 120 -27.23 6.12 -6.54
C LYS A 120 -28.18 7.00 -5.71
N PRO A 121 -29.11 7.74 -6.35
CA PRO A 121 -30.10 8.54 -5.64
C PRO A 121 -30.99 7.68 -4.74
N GLU A 122 -30.91 7.92 -3.45
CA GLU A 122 -31.77 7.32 -2.41
C GLU A 122 -33.10 8.10 -2.28
N PRO A 123 -34.12 7.57 -1.58
CA PRO A 123 -35.44 8.19 -1.47
C PRO A 123 -35.40 9.68 -1.09
N ASN A 124 -34.63 10.07 -0.06
CA ASN A 124 -34.49 11.48 0.34
C ASN A 124 -33.90 12.35 -0.78
N THR A 125 -32.92 11.85 -1.52
CA THR A 125 -32.34 12.57 -2.66
C THR A 125 -33.36 12.73 -3.79
N LYS A 126 -34.22 11.73 -4.01
CA LYS A 126 -35.29 11.81 -5.01
C LYS A 126 -36.37 12.79 -4.60
N GLU A 127 -36.73 12.85 -3.32
CA GLU A 127 -37.66 13.84 -2.78
C GLU A 127 -37.11 15.26 -2.96
N TYR A 128 -35.85 15.48 -2.55
CA TYR A 128 -35.16 16.75 -2.80
C TYR A 128 -35.13 17.13 -4.29
N ALA A 129 -34.92 16.15 -5.17
CA ALA A 129 -34.94 16.36 -6.62
C ALA A 129 -36.33 16.72 -7.17
N GLN A 130 -37.43 16.34 -6.52
CA GLN A 130 -38.78 16.76 -6.92
C GLN A 130 -38.96 18.26 -6.66
N TYR A 131 -38.59 18.74 -5.47
CA TYR A 131 -38.60 20.19 -5.17
C TYR A 131 -37.70 20.97 -6.13
N CYS A 132 -36.50 20.46 -6.44
CA CYS A 132 -35.61 21.09 -7.41
C CYS A 132 -36.20 21.15 -8.82
N ARG A 133 -36.97 20.12 -9.23
CA ARG A 133 -37.65 20.09 -10.53
C ARG A 133 -38.71 21.18 -10.63
N GLU A 134 -39.44 21.42 -9.54
CA GLU A 134 -40.39 22.53 -9.40
C GLU A 134 -39.71 23.91 -9.37
N ALA A 135 -38.43 23.99 -9.02
CA ALA A 135 -37.60 25.18 -9.17
C ALA A 135 -36.92 25.32 -10.54
N GLY A 136 -37.08 24.34 -11.44
CA GLY A 136 -36.54 24.38 -12.80
C GLY A 136 -35.26 23.58 -13.04
N TRP A 137 -34.91 22.68 -12.12
CA TRP A 137 -33.70 21.85 -12.15
C TRP A 137 -34.02 20.35 -12.15
N GLU A 138 -33.50 19.61 -13.13
CA GLU A 138 -33.64 18.15 -13.17
C GLU A 138 -32.39 17.46 -12.64
N LEU A 139 -32.56 16.61 -11.63
CA LEU A 139 -31.52 15.70 -11.18
C LEU A 139 -31.24 14.66 -12.28
N ILE A 140 -29.98 14.59 -12.73
CA ILE A 140 -29.52 13.55 -13.64
C ILE A 140 -29.11 12.30 -12.87
N ASP A 141 -28.24 12.48 -11.88
CA ASP A 141 -27.76 11.39 -11.03
C ASP A 141 -27.12 11.96 -9.75
N SER A 142 -26.89 11.09 -8.77
CA SER A 142 -26.11 11.39 -7.57
C SER A 142 -25.15 10.26 -7.22
N THR A 143 -24.05 10.64 -6.54
CA THR A 143 -23.13 9.70 -5.91
C THR A 143 -22.58 10.32 -4.64
N ARG A 144 -22.54 9.54 -3.57
CA ARG A 144 -22.26 10.01 -2.22
C ARG A 144 -23.22 11.17 -1.87
N LYS A 145 -22.66 12.29 -1.43
CA LYS A 145 -23.38 13.55 -1.24
C LYS A 145 -23.45 14.45 -2.48
N LEU A 146 -22.80 14.10 -3.60
CA LEU A 146 -22.82 14.92 -4.82
C LEU A 146 -24.07 14.65 -5.66
N CYS A 147 -24.80 15.71 -6.00
CA CYS A 147 -25.95 15.69 -6.90
C CYS A 147 -25.66 16.54 -8.14
N VAL A 148 -25.94 16.00 -9.33
CA VAL A 148 -25.77 16.71 -10.60
C VAL A 148 -27.13 17.08 -11.16
N PHE A 149 -27.36 18.38 -11.31
CA PHE A 149 -28.58 18.94 -11.85
C PHE A 149 -28.35 19.57 -13.23
N ARG A 150 -29.39 19.52 -14.05
CA ARG A 150 -29.48 20.22 -15.33
C ARG A 150 -30.60 21.24 -15.29
N LYS A 151 -30.33 22.44 -15.79
CA LYS A 151 -31.33 23.51 -15.88
C LYS A 151 -32.34 23.19 -16.99
N ILE A 152 -33.64 23.24 -16.66
CA ILE A 152 -34.75 23.04 -17.61
C ILE A 152 -35.45 24.37 -17.93
N ARG A 153 -35.55 25.27 -16.94
CA ARG A 153 -36.21 26.58 -17.07
C ARG A 153 -35.19 27.70 -17.06
N GLU A 154 -35.31 28.67 -17.96
CA GLU A 154 -34.34 29.77 -18.07
C GLU A 154 -34.30 30.69 -16.84
N ASP A 155 -35.45 30.87 -16.19
CA ASP A 155 -35.65 31.68 -14.98
C ASP A 155 -35.35 30.93 -13.67
N ALA A 156 -34.85 29.69 -13.73
CA ALA A 156 -34.53 28.91 -12.55
C ALA A 156 -33.49 29.64 -11.67
N LEU A 157 -33.88 29.88 -10.41
CA LEU A 157 -33.03 30.44 -9.36
C LEU A 157 -31.95 29.43 -8.93
N PRO A 158 -30.83 29.88 -8.33
CA PRO A 158 -29.84 28.99 -7.74
C PRO A 158 -30.49 28.01 -6.74
N ILE A 159 -30.08 26.75 -6.75
CA ILE A 159 -30.68 25.69 -5.92
C ILE A 159 -30.49 25.98 -4.42
N VAL A 160 -29.31 26.47 -4.07
CA VAL A 160 -28.88 26.71 -2.68
C VAL A 160 -28.25 28.10 -2.59
N THR A 161 -28.39 28.77 -1.46
CA THR A 161 -27.70 30.04 -1.22
C THR A 161 -26.18 29.83 -1.13
N GLU A 162 -25.38 30.83 -1.51
CA GLU A 162 -23.90 30.72 -1.48
C GLU A 162 -23.34 30.35 -0.10
N ARG A 163 -24.01 30.82 0.96
CA ARG A 163 -23.60 30.55 2.33
C ARG A 163 -23.90 29.11 2.75
N GLU A 164 -25.10 28.64 2.44
CA GLU A 164 -25.52 27.26 2.72
C GLU A 164 -24.71 26.27 1.89
N ARG A 165 -24.42 26.60 0.63
CA ARG A 165 -23.52 25.82 -0.25
C ARG A 165 -22.13 25.65 0.37
N TYR A 166 -21.56 26.71 0.92
CA TYR A 166 -20.28 26.64 1.64
C TYR A 166 -20.35 25.68 2.83
N GLU A 167 -21.40 25.79 3.65
CA GLU A 167 -21.57 24.98 4.85
C GLU A 167 -21.74 23.50 4.50
N ASN A 168 -22.54 23.19 3.48
CA ASN A 168 -22.73 21.83 2.96
C ASN A 168 -21.41 21.22 2.46
N ILE A 169 -20.61 21.96 1.68
CA ILE A 169 -19.31 21.50 1.17
C ILE A 169 -18.32 21.31 2.32
N ARG A 170 -18.25 22.26 3.27
CA ARG A 170 -17.34 22.21 4.42
C ARG A 170 -17.61 20.98 5.27
N GLU A 171 -18.88 20.72 5.59
CA GLU A 171 -19.30 19.59 6.42
C GLU A 171 -19.07 18.26 5.72
N ALA A 172 -19.39 18.16 4.43
CA ALA A 172 -19.13 16.96 3.64
C ALA A 172 -17.64 16.63 3.55
N GLU A 173 -16.77 17.61 3.25
CA GLU A 173 -15.31 17.39 3.24
C GLU A 173 -14.80 16.96 4.62
N TRP A 174 -15.24 17.64 5.69
CA TRP A 174 -14.78 17.31 7.04
C TRP A 174 -15.22 15.92 7.46
N LYS A 175 -16.49 15.56 7.25
CA LYS A 175 -17.03 14.24 7.59
C LYS A 175 -16.31 13.13 6.81
N ALA A 176 -16.08 13.32 5.52
CA ALA A 176 -15.38 12.34 4.66
C ALA A 176 -13.89 12.17 5.03
N PHE A 177 -13.26 13.20 5.59
CA PHE A 177 -11.82 13.22 5.84
C PHE A 177 -11.43 12.93 7.30
N ARG A 178 -12.21 13.38 8.29
CA ARG A 178 -11.83 13.35 9.72
C ARG A 178 -11.52 11.96 10.25
N GLY A 179 -12.34 10.96 9.90
CA GLY A 179 -12.14 9.58 10.35
C GLY A 179 -10.89 8.97 9.75
N ARG A 180 -10.63 9.24 8.46
CA ARG A 180 -9.42 8.81 7.77
C ARG A 180 -8.18 9.46 8.38
N LEU A 181 -8.23 10.76 8.68
CA LEU A 181 -7.12 11.46 9.33
C LEU A 181 -6.83 10.86 10.72
N ALA A 182 -7.87 10.72 11.56
CA ALA A 182 -7.72 10.16 12.90
C ALA A 182 -7.12 8.75 12.86
N PHE A 183 -7.60 7.89 11.97
CA PHE A 183 -7.05 6.56 11.76
C PHE A 183 -5.57 6.61 11.33
N THR A 184 -5.22 7.45 10.36
CA THR A 184 -3.82 7.56 9.92
C THR A 184 -2.90 8.13 11.00
N CYS A 185 -3.37 9.06 11.83
CA CYS A 185 -2.61 9.57 12.95
C CYS A 185 -2.38 8.48 14.01
N LEU A 186 -3.44 7.76 14.38
CA LEU A 186 -3.36 6.68 15.36
C LEU A 186 -2.37 5.62 14.93
N MET A 187 -2.46 5.16 13.68
CA MET A 187 -1.57 4.15 13.14
C MET A 187 -0.12 4.64 13.01
N ALA A 188 0.09 5.91 12.62
CA ALA A 188 1.44 6.46 12.60
C ALA A 188 2.05 6.48 14.01
N VAL A 189 1.30 6.94 15.02
CA VAL A 189 1.76 6.92 16.42
C VAL A 189 2.06 5.49 16.88
N SER A 190 1.21 4.52 16.55
CA SER A 190 1.45 3.12 16.93
C SER A 190 2.68 2.54 16.24
N GLU A 191 2.92 2.83 14.96
CA GLU A 191 4.12 2.35 14.27
C GLU A 191 5.40 2.96 14.83
N TRP A 192 5.40 4.25 15.12
CA TRP A 192 6.52 4.89 15.79
C TRP A 192 6.76 4.28 17.18
N TYR A 193 5.69 4.00 17.93
CA TYR A 193 5.81 3.33 19.22
C TYR A 193 6.40 1.92 19.07
N VAL A 194 5.89 1.12 18.15
CA VAL A 194 6.37 -0.25 17.87
C VAL A 194 7.83 -0.22 17.46
N LEU A 195 8.19 0.60 16.46
CA LEU A 195 9.55 0.70 15.93
C LEU A 195 10.56 0.99 17.04
N PHE A 196 10.28 1.95 17.93
CA PHE A 196 11.26 2.41 18.93
C PHE A 196 11.18 1.74 20.30
N ASN A 197 10.10 1.01 20.62
CA ASN A 197 9.87 0.47 21.96
C ASN A 197 9.58 -1.03 22.01
N ILE A 198 9.12 -1.64 20.90
CA ILE A 198 8.81 -3.07 20.85
C ILE A 198 9.82 -3.72 19.92
N ASP A 199 10.78 -4.47 20.46
CA ASP A 199 11.76 -5.22 19.67
C ASP A 199 12.46 -4.37 18.58
N PHE A 200 13.09 -3.27 19.04
CA PHE A 200 13.72 -2.27 18.16
C PHE A 200 14.69 -2.89 17.16
N ALA A 201 15.53 -3.84 17.61
CA ALA A 201 16.52 -4.49 16.77
C ALA A 201 15.85 -5.26 15.61
N ARG A 202 14.81 -6.05 15.90
CA ARG A 202 14.08 -6.77 14.86
C ARG A 202 13.41 -5.84 13.84
N ASN A 203 12.82 -4.75 14.32
CA ASN A 203 12.11 -3.81 13.45
C ASN A 203 13.06 -2.96 12.59
N ILE A 204 14.23 -2.56 13.13
CA ILE A 204 15.18 -1.70 12.41
C ILE A 204 15.99 -2.47 11.35
N PHE A 205 16.35 -3.73 11.63
CA PHE A 205 17.13 -4.56 10.70
C PHE A 205 16.27 -5.29 9.66
N SER A 206 14.94 -5.22 9.75
CA SER A 206 14.04 -5.82 8.76
C SER A 206 13.65 -4.83 7.67
N ASP A 207 14.11 -5.06 6.45
CA ASP A 207 13.78 -4.25 5.28
C ASP A 207 12.28 -4.14 5.02
N ILE A 208 11.53 -5.20 5.31
CA ILE A 208 10.07 -5.24 5.18
C ILE A 208 9.42 -4.26 6.16
N TRP A 209 9.81 -4.30 7.44
CA TRP A 209 9.26 -3.39 8.45
C TRP A 209 9.60 -1.93 8.14
N ILE A 210 10.82 -1.67 7.67
CA ILE A 210 11.22 -0.34 7.20
C ILE A 210 10.41 0.11 5.99
N ALA A 211 10.19 -0.78 5.00
CA ALA A 211 9.38 -0.46 3.84
C ALA A 211 7.93 -0.13 4.21
N VAL A 212 7.31 -0.94 5.09
CA VAL A 212 5.96 -0.69 5.62
C VAL A 212 5.91 0.67 6.34
N PHE A 213 6.87 0.93 7.23
CA PHE A 213 6.98 2.20 7.96
C PHE A 213 7.07 3.40 7.02
N ILE A 214 7.92 3.34 5.98
CA ILE A 214 8.06 4.42 4.99
C ILE A 214 6.74 4.64 4.23
N LEU A 215 6.14 3.58 3.70
CA LEU A 215 4.90 3.68 2.92
C LEU A 215 3.76 4.25 3.76
N TRP A 216 3.64 3.83 5.02
CA TRP A 216 2.63 4.33 5.92
C TRP A 216 2.85 5.80 6.29
N ASN A 217 4.08 6.20 6.62
CA ASN A 217 4.42 7.59 6.90
C ASN A 217 4.21 8.51 5.67
N LEU A 218 4.47 8.03 4.46
CA LEU A 218 4.12 8.74 3.22
C LEU A 218 2.60 8.93 3.08
N TYR A 219 1.82 7.89 3.40
CA TYR A 219 0.35 7.98 3.39
C TYR A 219 -0.18 8.94 4.47
N PHE A 220 0.40 8.93 5.67
CA PHE A 220 0.12 9.88 6.74
C PHE A 220 0.42 11.31 6.30
N LEU A 221 1.62 11.58 5.76
CA LEU A 221 2.02 12.92 5.33
C LEU A 221 1.09 13.48 4.24
N LYS A 222 0.65 12.62 3.31
CA LYS A 222 -0.37 12.98 2.31
C LYS A 222 -1.67 13.44 2.95
N ASN A 223 -2.16 12.73 3.97
CA ASN A 223 -3.40 13.09 4.67
C ASN A 223 -3.20 14.35 5.52
N ALA A 224 -2.08 14.49 6.22
CA ALA A 224 -1.73 15.70 6.96
C ALA A 224 -1.71 16.93 6.03
N ALA A 225 -1.09 16.81 4.86
CA ALA A 225 -1.04 17.90 3.89
C ALA A 225 -2.43 18.18 3.25
N ARG A 226 -3.32 17.18 3.13
CA ARG A 226 -4.74 17.40 2.80
C ARG A 226 -5.46 18.18 3.90
N CYS A 227 -5.17 17.91 5.18
CA CYS A 227 -5.72 18.64 6.32
C CYS A 227 -5.33 20.12 6.26
N VAL A 228 -4.03 20.41 6.08
CA VAL A 228 -3.51 21.77 5.94
C VAL A 228 -4.20 22.47 4.76
N SER A 229 -4.29 21.82 3.60
CA SER A 229 -5.02 22.35 2.45
C SER A 229 -6.50 22.65 2.75
N TYR A 230 -7.16 21.83 3.57
CA TYR A 230 -8.53 22.07 4.03
C TYR A 230 -8.65 23.27 4.96
N LEU A 231 -7.77 23.40 5.94
CA LEU A 231 -7.77 24.54 6.85
C LEU A 231 -7.52 25.86 6.10
N LEU A 232 -6.53 25.88 5.21
CA LEU A 232 -6.24 27.05 4.35
C LEU A 232 -7.44 27.42 3.46
N TRP A 233 -8.10 26.42 2.87
CA TRP A 233 -9.29 26.65 2.06
C TRP A 233 -10.46 27.19 2.91
N LYS A 234 -10.69 26.63 4.10
CA LYS A 234 -11.75 27.06 5.03
C LYS A 234 -11.60 28.54 5.37
N THR A 235 -10.42 28.93 5.88
CA THR A 235 -10.13 30.31 6.29
C THR A 235 -10.23 31.28 5.10
N ARG A 236 -9.71 30.88 3.93
CA ARG A 236 -9.79 31.72 2.72
C ARG A 236 -11.23 31.94 2.27
N THR A 237 -12.04 30.89 2.29
CA THR A 237 -13.43 30.93 1.80
C THR A 237 -14.32 31.72 2.76
N GLU A 238 -14.14 31.54 4.07
CA GLU A 238 -14.84 32.35 5.10
C GLU A 238 -14.53 33.84 4.94
N LYS A 239 -13.27 34.20 4.69
CA LYS A 239 -12.88 35.59 4.42
C LYS A 239 -13.52 36.14 3.15
N MET A 240 -13.67 35.33 2.09
CA MET A 240 -14.33 35.75 0.86
C MET A 240 -15.83 36.00 1.07
N LEU A 241 -16.51 35.09 1.77
CA LEU A 241 -17.93 35.22 2.11
C LEU A 241 -18.18 36.44 3.01
N GLY A 242 -17.31 36.70 3.99
CA GLY A 242 -17.38 37.89 4.84
C GLY A 242 -17.19 39.22 4.08
N GLN A 243 -16.58 39.17 2.88
CA GLN A 243 -16.45 40.32 1.97
C GLN A 243 -17.61 40.43 0.96
N GLY A 244 -18.64 39.58 1.07
CA GLY A 244 -19.73 39.51 0.10
C GLY A 244 -19.34 38.97 -1.28
N LYS A 245 -18.17 38.30 -1.40
CA LYS A 245 -17.72 37.70 -2.65
C LYS A 245 -18.22 36.27 -2.77
N THR A 246 -18.60 35.87 -3.97
CA THR A 246 -18.99 34.49 -4.27
C THR A 246 -17.75 33.60 -4.47
N PRO A 247 -17.56 32.56 -3.65
CA PRO A 247 -16.44 31.64 -3.81
C PRO A 247 -16.66 30.75 -5.04
N PHE A 248 -15.56 30.42 -5.72
CA PHE A 248 -15.57 29.44 -6.80
C PHE A 248 -14.99 28.12 -6.28
N TYR A 249 -15.80 27.07 -6.30
CA TYR A 249 -15.45 25.72 -5.86
C TYR A 249 -14.75 24.96 -6.98
N GLY A 250 -13.44 25.16 -7.03
CA GLY A 250 -12.50 24.42 -7.86
C GLY A 250 -11.43 25.33 -8.43
N SER A 251 -10.96 25.02 -9.64
CA SER A 251 -9.87 25.78 -10.28
C SER A 251 -10.33 26.40 -11.58
N ARG A 252 -10.21 27.73 -11.69
CA ARG A 252 -10.63 28.46 -12.90
C ARG A 252 -9.74 28.17 -14.11
N VAL A 253 -8.45 27.89 -13.88
CA VAL A 253 -7.41 27.79 -14.92
C VAL A 253 -7.12 26.34 -15.32
N LYS A 254 -6.97 25.44 -14.34
CA LYS A 254 -6.66 24.02 -14.57
C LYS A 254 -7.81 23.15 -14.11
N GLU A 255 -8.28 22.22 -14.92
CA GLU A 255 -9.38 21.31 -14.54
C GLU A 255 -9.01 20.39 -13.36
N ILE A 256 -7.72 20.11 -13.15
CA ILE A 256 -7.21 19.35 -12.00
C ILE A 256 -6.02 20.12 -11.41
N SER A 257 -6.04 20.32 -10.08
CA SER A 257 -4.92 20.95 -9.36
C SER A 257 -3.67 20.04 -9.36
N PRO A 258 -2.45 20.58 -9.61
CA PRO A 258 -1.21 19.79 -9.58
C PRO A 258 -1.01 19.08 -8.24
N TRP A 259 -1.43 19.73 -7.14
CA TRP A 259 -1.41 19.14 -5.81
C TRP A 259 -2.21 17.84 -5.71
N LYS A 260 -3.39 17.77 -6.35
CA LYS A 260 -4.19 16.54 -6.39
C LYS A 260 -3.54 15.45 -7.23
N THR A 261 -2.82 15.82 -8.29
CA THR A 261 -2.04 14.86 -9.07
C THR A 261 -0.94 14.24 -8.22
N ILE A 262 -0.21 15.04 -7.44
CA ILE A 262 0.79 14.54 -6.48
C ILE A 262 0.14 13.60 -5.45
N GLN A 263 -0.99 13.98 -4.85
CA GLN A 263 -1.71 13.10 -3.91
C GLN A 263 -2.13 11.76 -4.53
N LYS A 264 -2.52 11.75 -5.82
CA LYS A 264 -2.84 10.52 -6.55
C LYS A 264 -1.59 9.67 -6.77
N ILE A 265 -0.48 10.27 -7.20
CA ILE A 265 0.80 9.57 -7.38
C ILE A 265 1.25 8.93 -6.07
N ILE A 266 1.24 9.66 -4.96
CA ILE A 266 1.58 9.10 -3.64
C ILE A 266 0.66 7.91 -3.29
N SER A 267 -0.64 8.03 -3.57
CA SER A 267 -1.58 6.93 -3.32
C SER A 267 -1.29 5.70 -4.19
N CYS A 268 -0.88 5.90 -5.46
CA CYS A 268 -0.47 4.82 -6.35
C CYS A 268 0.84 4.17 -5.88
N VAL A 269 1.84 4.96 -5.47
CA VAL A 269 3.11 4.45 -4.95
C VAL A 269 2.88 3.60 -3.70
N VAL A 270 2.09 4.09 -2.74
CA VAL A 270 1.73 3.32 -1.53
C VAL A 270 1.01 2.02 -1.88
N PHE A 271 0.03 2.09 -2.78
CA PHE A 271 -0.73 0.91 -3.18
C PHE A 271 0.12 -0.14 -3.89
N LEU A 272 0.96 0.28 -4.84
CA LEU A 272 1.88 -0.61 -5.55
C LEU A 272 2.98 -1.16 -4.63
N GLY A 273 3.47 -0.36 -3.69
CA GLY A 273 4.42 -0.80 -2.67
C GLY A 273 3.86 -1.90 -1.77
N ILE A 274 2.61 -1.76 -1.32
CA ILE A 274 1.93 -2.81 -0.54
C ILE A 274 1.77 -4.09 -1.36
N ILE A 275 1.36 -3.99 -2.64
CA ILE A 275 1.26 -5.15 -3.52
C ILE A 275 2.62 -5.82 -3.69
N ALA A 276 3.70 -5.05 -3.90
CA ALA A 276 5.04 -5.59 -4.05
C ALA A 276 5.52 -6.31 -2.79
N ILE A 277 5.27 -5.74 -1.60
CA ILE A 277 5.59 -6.39 -0.31
C ILE A 277 4.82 -7.71 -0.18
N VAL A 278 3.52 -7.72 -0.45
CA VAL A 278 2.72 -8.95 -0.34
C VAL A 278 3.15 -10.01 -1.36
N LEU A 279 3.49 -9.61 -2.59
CA LEU A 279 4.00 -10.54 -3.60
C LEU A 279 5.38 -11.10 -3.23
N PHE A 280 6.27 -10.26 -2.68
CA PHE A 280 7.59 -10.70 -2.21
C PHE A 280 7.49 -11.69 -1.06
N LEU A 281 6.49 -11.52 -0.21
CA LEU A 281 6.27 -12.36 0.97
C LEU A 281 5.43 -13.62 0.71
N ALA A 282 4.93 -13.81 -0.52
CA ALA A 282 3.91 -14.81 -0.86
C ALA A 282 4.34 -16.28 -0.71
N ASP A 283 5.62 -16.55 -0.46
CA ASP A 283 6.16 -17.89 -0.26
C ASP A 283 5.78 -18.52 1.09
N SER A 284 5.23 -17.74 2.03
CA SER A 284 4.72 -18.25 3.30
C SER A 284 3.19 -18.32 3.32
N GLY A 285 2.64 -19.38 3.92
CA GLY A 285 1.19 -19.61 3.98
C GLY A 285 0.39 -18.48 4.66
N THR A 286 0.98 -17.84 5.67
CA THR A 286 0.39 -16.66 6.34
C THR A 286 0.29 -15.45 5.39
N MET A 287 1.14 -15.37 4.36
CA MET A 287 1.21 -14.23 3.46
C MET A 287 0.28 -14.38 2.24
N GLN A 288 -0.05 -15.61 1.85
CA GLN A 288 -1.12 -15.90 0.89
C GLN A 288 -2.48 -15.36 1.38
N MET A 289 -2.73 -15.38 2.69
CA MET A 289 -3.92 -14.78 3.30
C MET A 289 -4.05 -13.29 3.01
N TYR A 290 -2.95 -12.52 3.12
CA TYR A 290 -2.95 -11.09 2.82
C TYR A 290 -3.21 -10.83 1.32
N LEU A 291 -2.72 -11.69 0.43
CA LEU A 291 -2.99 -11.59 -1.00
C LEU A 291 -4.47 -11.81 -1.32
N VAL A 292 -5.12 -12.81 -0.72
CA VAL A 292 -6.57 -13.02 -0.82
C VAL A 292 -7.33 -11.78 -0.34
N PHE A 293 -6.89 -11.19 0.78
CA PHE A 293 -7.51 -9.98 1.33
C PHE A 293 -7.44 -8.80 0.35
N ILE A 294 -6.26 -8.54 -0.23
CA ILE A 294 -6.05 -7.45 -1.20
C ILE A 294 -6.88 -7.67 -2.46
N VAL A 295 -6.83 -8.87 -3.05
CA VAL A 295 -7.58 -9.19 -4.27
C VAL A 295 -9.08 -9.06 -4.01
N GLY A 296 -9.57 -9.57 -2.88
CA GLY A 296 -10.95 -9.44 -2.45
C GLY A 296 -11.39 -7.97 -2.32
N MET A 297 -10.56 -7.13 -1.70
CA MET A 297 -10.82 -5.68 -1.60
C MET A 297 -10.87 -5.00 -2.98
N ILE A 298 -9.94 -5.31 -3.89
CA ILE A 298 -9.92 -4.75 -5.25
C ILE A 298 -11.19 -5.15 -6.00
N LEU A 299 -11.56 -6.43 -5.93
CA LEU A 299 -12.76 -6.98 -6.55
C LEU A 299 -14.01 -6.25 -6.02
N MET A 300 -14.10 -6.04 -4.70
CA MET A 300 -15.19 -5.28 -4.08
C MET A 300 -15.23 -3.81 -4.57
N MET A 301 -14.07 -3.14 -4.66
CA MET A 301 -13.98 -1.76 -5.15
C MET A 301 -14.45 -1.60 -6.61
N VAL A 302 -14.33 -2.65 -7.42
CA VAL A 302 -14.78 -2.65 -8.83
C VAL A 302 -16.26 -3.05 -8.95
N LEU A 303 -16.69 -4.08 -8.21
CA LEU A 303 -18.03 -4.63 -8.31
C LEU A 303 -19.12 -3.69 -7.76
N LEU A 304 -18.90 -3.06 -6.60
CA LEU A 304 -19.94 -2.22 -5.99
C LEU A 304 -20.34 -1.02 -6.86
N PRO A 305 -19.40 -0.24 -7.45
CA PRO A 305 -19.77 0.83 -8.38
C PRO A 305 -20.39 0.33 -9.68
N ALA A 306 -20.08 -0.89 -10.12
CA ALA A 306 -20.66 -1.48 -11.32
C ALA A 306 -22.12 -1.91 -11.10
N LEU A 307 -22.42 -2.50 -9.93
CA LEU A 307 -23.75 -3.01 -9.57
C LEU A 307 -24.72 -1.91 -9.11
N ARG A 308 -24.20 -0.83 -8.50
CA ARG A 308 -25.00 0.26 -7.90
C ARG A 308 -26.18 -0.21 -7.02
N PRO A 309 -25.93 -1.06 -5.99
CA PRO A 309 -26.96 -1.47 -5.04
C PRO A 309 -27.60 -0.27 -4.31
N SER A 310 -28.76 -0.46 -3.67
CA SER A 310 -29.25 0.55 -2.69
C SER A 310 -28.35 0.57 -1.46
N ARG A 311 -28.47 1.61 -0.63
CA ARG A 311 -27.69 1.76 0.60
C ARG A 311 -27.69 0.51 1.48
N GLU A 312 -28.86 -0.07 1.73
CA GLU A 312 -29.01 -1.29 2.56
C GLU A 312 -28.28 -2.50 1.95
N TRP A 313 -28.49 -2.73 0.65
CA TRP A 313 -27.81 -3.81 -0.07
C TRP A 313 -26.30 -3.57 -0.19
N ASN A 314 -25.86 -2.33 -0.30
CA ASN A 314 -24.43 -1.99 -0.32
C ASN A 314 -23.76 -2.39 1.01
N MET A 315 -24.37 -2.02 2.14
CA MET A 315 -23.88 -2.42 3.47
C MET A 315 -23.87 -3.94 3.63
N LEU A 316 -24.96 -4.61 3.27
CA LEU A 316 -25.07 -6.07 3.37
C LEU A 316 -24.03 -6.79 2.49
N LEU A 317 -23.85 -6.35 1.24
CA LEU A 317 -22.83 -6.91 0.35
C LEU A 317 -21.42 -6.69 0.90
N GLN A 318 -21.10 -5.50 1.42
CA GLN A 318 -19.79 -5.25 2.03
C GLN A 318 -19.51 -6.19 3.22
N VAL A 319 -20.50 -6.42 4.08
CA VAL A 319 -20.38 -7.34 5.22
C VAL A 319 -20.17 -8.77 4.73
N ILE A 320 -20.98 -9.26 3.78
CA ILE A 320 -20.84 -10.60 3.21
C ILE A 320 -19.46 -10.78 2.56
N PHE A 321 -19.01 -9.80 1.77
CA PHE A 321 -17.69 -9.85 1.14
C PHE A 321 -16.57 -9.87 2.19
N ALA A 322 -16.66 -9.07 3.25
CA ALA A 322 -15.69 -9.09 4.34
C ALA A 322 -15.62 -10.48 5.01
N PHE A 323 -16.77 -11.09 5.31
CA PHE A 323 -16.82 -12.45 5.87
C PHE A 323 -16.25 -13.49 4.92
N LEU A 324 -16.58 -13.44 3.63
CA LEU A 324 -16.05 -14.35 2.62
C LEU A 324 -14.52 -14.24 2.50
N ILE A 325 -14.00 -13.01 2.46
CA ILE A 325 -12.56 -12.77 2.38
C ILE A 325 -11.84 -13.33 3.61
N ILE A 326 -12.38 -13.09 4.82
CA ILE A 326 -11.81 -13.62 6.07
C ILE A 326 -11.88 -15.15 6.07
N PHE A 327 -13.01 -15.74 5.68
CA PHE A 327 -13.21 -17.18 5.65
C PHE A 327 -12.25 -17.87 4.67
N ILE A 328 -12.13 -17.36 3.45
CA ILE A 328 -11.19 -17.88 2.45
C ILE A 328 -9.75 -17.71 2.94
N GLY A 329 -9.41 -16.54 3.48
CA GLY A 329 -8.07 -16.28 4.02
C GLY A 329 -7.71 -17.22 5.18
N PHE A 330 -8.65 -17.45 6.10
CA PHE A 330 -8.45 -18.38 7.22
C PHE A 330 -8.34 -19.82 6.74
N SER A 331 -9.14 -20.22 5.75
CA SER A 331 -9.06 -21.56 5.18
C SER A 331 -7.71 -21.81 4.49
N ALA A 332 -7.19 -20.81 3.77
CA ALA A 332 -5.84 -20.87 3.19
C ALA A 332 -4.75 -21.00 4.27
N LEU A 333 -4.88 -20.27 5.39
CA LEU A 333 -3.95 -20.40 6.52
C LEU A 333 -3.97 -21.83 7.11
N MET A 334 -5.16 -22.40 7.34
CA MET A 334 -5.30 -23.74 7.92
C MET A 334 -4.70 -24.84 7.04
N VAL A 335 -4.78 -24.71 5.72
CA VAL A 335 -4.14 -25.65 4.77
C VAL A 335 -2.63 -25.58 4.89
N ASN A 336 -2.06 -24.37 4.89
CA ASN A 336 -0.60 -24.21 5.01
C ASN A 336 -0.07 -24.68 6.39
N MET A 337 -0.80 -24.42 7.48
CA MET A 337 -0.43 -24.91 8.82
C MET A 337 -0.48 -26.44 8.94
N ALA A 338 -1.20 -27.14 8.06
CA ALA A 338 -1.24 -28.59 8.04
C ALA A 338 -0.06 -29.21 7.26
N GLU A 339 0.63 -28.43 6.42
CA GLU A 339 1.79 -28.86 5.63
C GLU A 339 3.14 -28.58 6.33
N ASP A 340 3.23 -27.54 7.17
CA ASP A 340 4.45 -27.21 7.92
C ASP A 340 4.59 -28.06 9.22
N SER A 341 5.23 -29.24 9.10
CA SER A 341 5.80 -30.02 10.21
C SER A 341 7.34 -29.94 10.13
N PRO A 342 8.07 -29.82 11.26
CA PRO A 342 9.30 -29.01 11.31
C PRO A 342 10.49 -29.69 10.66
N ALA A 343 11.00 -29.09 9.58
CA ALA A 343 12.35 -29.33 9.07
C ALA A 343 13.36 -28.46 9.85
N ALA A 344 13.56 -28.76 11.14
CA ALA A 344 14.61 -28.15 11.96
C ALA A 344 15.90 -28.99 11.85
N LYS A 345 16.62 -28.96 10.72
CA LYS A 345 17.92 -29.65 10.58
C LYS A 345 18.98 -29.04 9.64
N GLU A 346 18.80 -27.85 9.06
CA GLU A 346 19.74 -27.38 8.02
C GLU A 346 20.86 -26.42 8.46
N ASN A 347 20.84 -25.87 9.68
CA ASN A 347 21.75 -24.76 10.07
C ASN A 347 22.68 -25.02 11.27
N THR A 348 22.85 -26.27 11.71
CA THR A 348 23.78 -26.61 12.80
C THR A 348 25.17 -26.92 12.25
N GLN A 349 26.20 -26.19 12.72
CA GLN A 349 27.60 -26.41 12.36
C GLN A 349 28.39 -26.83 13.60
N VAL A 350 29.17 -27.91 13.49
CA VAL A 350 30.15 -28.29 14.51
C VAL A 350 31.40 -27.42 14.32
N ILE A 351 31.83 -26.73 15.37
CA ILE A 351 33.01 -25.86 15.37
C ILE A 351 34.10 -26.51 16.22
N GLU A 352 35.24 -26.77 15.60
CA GLU A 352 36.47 -27.16 16.29
C GLU A 352 37.44 -25.96 16.27
N ASN A 353 37.84 -25.49 17.46
CA ASN A 353 38.80 -24.40 17.60
C ASN A 353 39.85 -24.69 18.67
N THR A 354 40.74 -23.72 18.92
CA THR A 354 41.88 -23.87 19.85
C THR A 354 41.46 -24.20 21.30
N TYR A 355 40.20 -23.92 21.64
CA TYR A 355 39.64 -24.00 22.99
C TYR A 355 38.65 -25.17 23.15
N GLY A 356 38.42 -25.98 22.09
CA GLY A 356 37.61 -27.19 22.15
C GLY A 356 36.67 -27.39 20.95
N THR A 357 35.78 -28.38 21.06
CA THR A 357 34.80 -28.74 20.03
C THR A 357 33.38 -28.46 20.53
N GLY A 358 32.67 -27.51 19.92
CA GLY A 358 31.29 -27.17 20.26
C GLY A 358 30.37 -27.15 19.04
N GLU A 359 29.11 -26.76 19.25
CA GLU A 359 28.12 -26.62 18.16
C GLU A 359 27.62 -25.18 18.07
N LEU A 360 27.46 -24.69 16.84
CA LEU A 360 26.90 -23.38 16.53
C LEU A 360 25.68 -23.55 15.63
N GLU A 361 24.52 -23.15 16.11
CA GLU A 361 23.28 -23.14 15.33
C GLU A 361 22.85 -21.70 15.07
N LEU A 362 22.73 -21.32 13.80
CA LEU A 362 22.10 -20.05 13.42
C LEU A 362 20.57 -20.22 13.48
N THR A 363 19.97 -19.63 14.51
CA THR A 363 18.54 -19.78 14.83
C THR A 363 17.66 -18.71 14.17
N ASP A 364 18.19 -17.51 13.97
CA ASP A 364 17.48 -16.40 13.32
C ASP A 364 18.49 -15.44 12.68
N GLU A 365 18.20 -14.97 11.48
CA GLU A 365 19.03 -14.01 10.75
C GLU A 365 18.14 -12.93 10.12
N LEU A 366 18.43 -11.69 10.47
CA LEU A 366 17.85 -10.51 9.86
C LEU A 366 18.98 -9.71 9.25
N GLU A 367 18.93 -9.54 7.93
CA GLU A 367 19.83 -8.67 7.19
C GLU A 367 19.00 -7.61 6.47
N GLY A 368 19.40 -6.35 6.62
CA GLY A 368 18.72 -5.23 6.00
C GLY A 368 19.62 -4.03 5.79
N ILE A 369 19.04 -2.95 5.27
CA ILE A 369 19.78 -1.75 4.85
C ILE A 369 20.51 -1.03 5.99
N PHE A 370 20.09 -1.28 7.24
CA PHE A 370 20.69 -0.67 8.44
C PHE A 370 21.72 -1.56 9.13
N GLY A 371 21.93 -2.78 8.64
CA GLY A 371 22.87 -3.75 9.21
C GLY A 371 22.22 -5.13 9.39
N SER A 372 22.75 -5.92 10.30
CA SER A 372 22.29 -7.28 10.53
C SER A 372 22.12 -7.60 12.02
N ALA A 373 21.16 -8.45 12.32
CA ALA A 373 20.99 -9.11 13.61
C ALA A 373 21.01 -10.63 13.39
N ARG A 374 21.96 -11.32 14.02
CA ARG A 374 22.09 -12.77 13.95
C ARG A 374 21.96 -13.36 15.33
N ARG A 375 21.13 -14.39 15.47
CA ARG A 375 20.95 -15.12 16.72
C ARG A 375 21.51 -16.51 16.58
N TYR A 376 22.53 -16.77 17.39
CA TYR A 376 23.19 -18.06 17.49
C TYR A 376 22.80 -18.76 18.79
N SER A 377 22.60 -20.06 18.70
CA SER A 377 22.72 -20.96 19.85
C SER A 377 24.10 -21.61 19.81
N VAL A 378 24.83 -21.55 20.93
CA VAL A 378 26.19 -22.06 21.07
C VAL A 378 26.20 -23.12 22.17
N LEU A 379 26.62 -24.33 21.82
CA LEU A 379 26.93 -25.40 22.78
C LEU A 379 28.43 -25.42 23.06
N LEU A 380 28.80 -25.33 24.34
CA LEU A 380 30.20 -25.27 24.78
C LEU A 380 30.93 -26.63 24.73
N PRO A 381 32.29 -26.65 24.70
CA PRO A 381 33.09 -27.86 24.49
C PRO A 381 32.94 -29.04 25.48
N ASP A 382 32.34 -28.81 26.65
CA ASP A 382 32.10 -29.84 27.68
C ASP A 382 30.60 -30.06 27.97
N GLY A 383 29.71 -29.49 27.14
CA GLY A 383 28.26 -29.67 27.26
C GLY A 383 27.80 -31.07 26.85
N TYR A 384 26.76 -31.59 27.50
CA TYR A 384 26.07 -32.77 26.97
C TYR A 384 25.44 -32.44 25.61
N PRO A 385 25.37 -33.39 24.66
CA PRO A 385 24.69 -33.18 23.39
C PRO A 385 23.23 -32.76 23.64
N ARG A 386 22.72 -31.85 22.80
CA ARG A 386 21.41 -31.21 22.91
C ARG A 386 20.34 -32.21 23.34
N THR A 387 19.76 -31.98 24.53
CA THR A 387 18.59 -32.71 25.00
C THR A 387 17.31 -31.97 24.58
N ASP A 388 16.17 -32.65 24.48
CA ASP A 388 14.87 -31.99 24.21
C ASP A 388 14.38 -31.12 25.39
N ASP A 389 15.24 -30.86 26.39
CA ASP A 389 14.94 -30.04 27.56
C ASP A 389 15.20 -28.54 27.27
N PRO A 390 14.18 -27.67 27.34
CA PRO A 390 14.32 -26.23 27.07
C PRO A 390 15.11 -25.44 28.13
N TYR A 391 15.70 -26.10 29.14
CA TYR A 391 16.49 -25.49 30.22
C TYR A 391 17.93 -26.01 30.33
N ASP A 392 18.53 -26.50 29.23
CA ASP A 392 19.93 -26.95 29.23
C ASP A 392 20.89 -25.81 29.65
N GLU A 393 21.55 -25.96 30.80
CA GLU A 393 22.46 -24.95 31.36
C GLU A 393 23.73 -24.75 30.50
N ASN A 394 23.97 -25.62 29.51
CA ASN A 394 25.14 -25.57 28.64
C ASN A 394 24.89 -24.86 27.29
N GLU A 395 23.64 -24.46 27.01
CA GLU A 395 23.29 -23.71 25.81
C GLU A 395 23.37 -22.20 26.05
N ILE A 396 24.20 -21.51 25.26
CA ILE A 396 24.35 -20.05 25.32
C ILE A 396 23.72 -19.43 24.09
N ILE A 397 22.84 -18.45 24.30
CA ILE A 397 22.23 -17.70 23.21
C ILE A 397 23.03 -16.42 22.99
N CYS A 398 23.63 -16.30 21.82
CA CYS A 398 24.41 -15.13 21.40
C CYS A 398 23.65 -14.36 20.32
N GLN A 399 23.38 -13.07 20.56
CA GLN A 399 22.79 -12.15 19.59
C GLN A 399 23.86 -11.16 19.13
N VAL A 400 24.24 -11.24 17.85
CA VAL A 400 25.23 -10.37 17.23
C VAL A 400 24.52 -9.34 16.38
N TYR A 401 24.63 -8.07 16.76
CA TYR A 401 24.17 -6.93 15.99
C TYR A 401 25.36 -6.28 15.29
N GLN A 402 25.25 -6.01 14.00
CA GLN A 402 26.27 -5.30 13.23
C GLN A 402 25.61 -4.13 12.52
N SER A 403 26.21 -2.94 12.61
CA SER A 403 25.71 -1.76 11.91
C SER A 403 26.82 -0.72 11.70
N SER A 404 26.79 -0.07 10.54
CA SER A 404 27.61 1.12 10.29
C SER A 404 27.10 2.38 11.01
N TYR A 405 25.89 2.31 11.59
CA TYR A 405 25.23 3.42 12.27
C TYR A 405 25.35 3.29 13.79
N GLN A 406 26.27 4.05 14.39
CA GLN A 406 26.54 4.01 15.83
C GLN A 406 25.30 4.23 16.70
N TRP A 407 24.42 5.16 16.31
CA TRP A 407 23.20 5.44 17.08
C TRP A 407 22.26 4.23 17.21
N ILE A 408 22.30 3.29 16.25
CA ILE A 408 21.51 2.04 16.31
C ILE A 408 22.10 1.14 17.38
N LEU A 409 23.42 0.91 17.36
CA LEU A 409 24.13 0.10 18.33
C LEU A 409 24.02 0.69 19.75
N ASP A 410 24.18 2.00 19.89
CA ASP A 410 24.01 2.70 21.18
C ASP A 410 22.58 2.56 21.72
N ARG A 411 21.57 2.65 20.84
CA ARG A 411 20.18 2.44 21.23
C ARG A 411 19.95 1.01 21.68
N ILE A 412 20.43 0.02 20.94
CA ILE A 412 20.31 -1.40 21.30
C ILE A 412 21.01 -1.65 22.65
N TYR A 413 22.25 -1.17 22.81
CA TYR A 413 23.01 -1.23 24.05
C TYR A 413 22.17 -0.69 25.22
N SER A 414 21.66 0.53 25.11
CA SER A 414 20.83 1.18 26.15
C SER A 414 19.53 0.45 26.49
N LEU A 415 18.99 -0.36 25.57
CA LEU A 415 17.79 -1.15 25.82
C LEU A 415 18.08 -2.37 26.70
N TYR A 416 19.29 -2.93 26.58
CA TYR A 416 19.74 -4.10 27.32
C TYR A 416 20.47 -3.75 28.64
N THR A 417 21.13 -2.59 28.73
CA THR A 417 21.89 -2.13 29.92
C THR A 417 21.11 -1.19 30.84
N LYS A 418 19.79 -1.40 30.99
CA LYS A 418 18.92 -0.52 31.81
C LYS A 418 19.18 -0.57 33.32
N GLU A 419 19.87 -1.59 33.81
CA GLU A 419 20.22 -1.77 35.22
C GLU A 419 21.74 -1.61 35.35
N GLU A 420 22.22 -0.83 36.33
CA GLU A 420 23.65 -0.64 36.60
C GLU A 420 24.36 -2.01 36.62
N GLY A 421 25.11 -2.31 35.57
CA GLY A 421 25.87 -3.54 35.45
C GLY A 421 27.24 -3.42 36.09
N GLU A 422 27.84 -4.58 36.33
CA GLU A 422 29.22 -4.70 36.78
C GLU A 422 30.10 -5.14 35.61
N ILE A 423 31.39 -4.84 35.69
CA ILE A 423 32.36 -5.39 34.73
C ILE A 423 32.52 -6.88 35.07
N PRO A 424 32.23 -7.82 34.15
CA PRO A 424 32.36 -9.24 34.43
C PRO A 424 33.82 -9.63 34.68
N PRO A 425 34.07 -10.72 35.43
CA PRO A 425 35.42 -11.30 35.52
C PRO A 425 35.92 -11.67 34.12
N ASP A 426 37.23 -11.55 33.91
CA ASP A 426 37.89 -11.84 32.62
C ASP A 426 37.39 -11.01 31.42
N ALA A 427 36.77 -9.85 31.64
CA ALA A 427 36.29 -8.95 30.59
C ALA A 427 37.36 -8.57 29.54
N GLU A 428 38.64 -8.56 29.93
CA GLU A 428 39.79 -8.31 29.04
C GLU A 428 39.89 -9.33 27.90
N ALA A 429 39.41 -10.57 28.09
CA ALA A 429 39.44 -11.62 27.07
C ALA A 429 38.56 -11.32 25.85
N TRP A 430 37.56 -10.43 26.00
CA TRP A 430 36.72 -9.98 24.89
C TRP A 430 37.43 -9.01 23.95
N GLU A 431 38.50 -8.33 24.37
CA GLU A 431 39.18 -7.27 23.60
C GLU A 431 38.21 -6.18 23.06
N ALA A 432 37.12 -5.95 23.80
CA ALA A 432 36.04 -5.05 23.42
C ALA A 432 36.26 -3.62 23.95
N ILE A 433 35.51 -2.66 23.39
CA ILE A 433 35.54 -1.25 23.84
C ILE A 433 34.89 -1.13 25.22
N GLU A 434 33.77 -1.83 25.41
CA GLU A 434 32.97 -1.78 26.63
C GLU A 434 32.31 -3.15 26.85
N THR A 435 32.37 -3.65 28.08
CA THR A 435 31.76 -4.91 28.47
C THR A 435 31.04 -4.72 29.79
N GLU A 436 29.76 -5.06 29.82
CA GLU A 436 28.89 -4.87 30.98
C GLU A 436 28.05 -6.13 31.21
N GLN A 437 27.96 -6.56 32.47
CA GLN A 437 27.14 -7.69 32.89
C GLN A 437 26.05 -7.19 33.85
N ASN A 438 24.80 -7.57 33.61
CA ASN A 438 23.69 -7.18 34.49
C ASN A 438 23.90 -7.74 35.91
N ARG A 439 23.41 -7.04 36.96
CA ARG A 439 23.41 -7.46 38.38
C ARG A 439 23.03 -8.93 38.63
N ASN A 440 22.07 -9.47 37.89
CA ASN A 440 21.64 -10.87 38.03
C ASN A 440 22.61 -11.88 37.40
N LYS A 441 23.63 -11.41 36.68
CA LYS A 441 24.70 -12.18 35.99
C LYS A 441 24.21 -13.14 34.90
N ASN A 442 22.98 -12.96 34.44
CA ASN A 442 22.35 -13.81 33.42
C ASN A 442 22.51 -13.25 31.99
N TYR A 443 23.00 -12.01 31.86
CA TYR A 443 23.17 -11.31 30.59
C TYR A 443 24.49 -10.55 30.56
N THR A 444 25.24 -10.70 29.46
CA THR A 444 26.49 -9.97 29.21
C THR A 444 26.38 -9.24 27.87
N THR A 445 26.67 -7.94 27.89
CA THR A 445 26.68 -7.09 26.70
C THR A 445 28.11 -6.68 26.41
N VAL A 446 28.57 -6.93 25.18
CA VAL A 446 29.95 -6.67 24.74
C VAL A 446 29.90 -5.78 23.50
N LYS A 447 30.46 -4.58 23.59
CA LYS A 447 30.42 -3.56 22.54
C LYS A 447 31.77 -3.49 21.82
N TYR A 448 31.71 -3.74 20.52
CA TYR A 448 32.81 -3.52 19.58
C TYR A 448 32.55 -2.23 18.77
N GLY A 449 33.52 -1.85 17.93
CA GLY A 449 33.41 -0.63 17.12
C GLY A 449 32.19 -0.63 16.20
N ASP A 450 31.98 -1.69 15.41
CA ASP A 450 30.87 -1.82 14.44
C ASP A 450 29.87 -2.94 14.81
N ARG A 451 30.08 -3.60 15.96
CA ARG A 451 29.29 -4.75 16.41
C ARG A 451 28.92 -4.62 17.87
N LEU A 452 27.81 -5.26 18.22
CA LEU A 452 27.34 -5.41 19.59
C LEU A 452 26.93 -6.86 19.78
N LEU A 453 27.52 -7.52 20.78
CA LEU A 453 27.19 -8.87 21.18
C LEU A 453 26.36 -8.82 22.47
N TYR A 454 25.22 -9.50 22.46
CA TYR A 454 24.37 -9.70 23.63
C TYR A 454 24.25 -11.20 23.92
N ILE A 455 24.66 -11.60 25.11
CA ILE A 455 24.77 -13.00 25.53
C ILE A 455 23.73 -13.27 26.62
N ILE A 456 22.95 -14.34 26.45
CA ILE A 456 21.97 -14.84 27.43
C ILE A 456 22.38 -16.26 27.81
N GLY A 457 22.55 -16.54 29.10
CA GLY A 457 22.83 -17.91 29.57
C GLY A 457 23.62 -17.99 30.87
N LYS A 458 24.66 -18.85 30.85
CA LYS A 458 25.50 -19.23 32.00
C LYS A 458 26.05 -18.04 32.79
N LYS A 459 26.02 -18.14 34.12
CA LYS A 459 26.50 -17.11 35.05
C LYS A 459 28.02 -17.10 35.10
N ASN A 460 28.62 -16.01 34.60
CA ASN A 460 30.07 -15.79 34.46
C ASN A 460 30.73 -16.84 33.57
N LEU A 461 31.08 -16.40 32.36
CA LEU A 461 31.88 -17.19 31.44
C LEU A 461 33.33 -17.16 31.90
N ASP A 462 34.00 -18.30 31.82
CA ASP A 462 35.44 -18.35 32.05
C ASP A 462 36.22 -17.82 30.82
N LYS A 463 37.52 -17.61 31.00
CA LYS A 463 38.39 -17.09 29.95
C LYS A 463 38.44 -17.98 28.71
N GLU A 464 38.38 -19.30 28.85
CA GLU A 464 38.46 -20.24 27.72
C GLU A 464 37.15 -20.26 26.92
N GLU A 465 36.00 -20.20 27.60
CA GLU A 465 34.67 -20.06 27.04
C GLU A 465 34.50 -18.73 26.27
N ILE A 466 34.99 -17.62 26.82
CA ILE A 466 34.99 -16.31 26.15
C ILE A 466 35.78 -16.38 24.84
N LEU A 467 36.98 -16.95 24.88
CA LEU A 467 37.85 -17.07 23.71
C LEU A 467 37.27 -18.03 22.66
N PHE A 468 36.62 -19.13 23.10
CA PHE A 468 35.87 -20.03 22.25
C PHE A 468 34.75 -19.29 21.49
N ILE A 469 33.88 -18.56 22.20
CA ILE A 469 32.75 -17.83 21.61
C ILE A 469 33.24 -16.77 20.62
N ARG A 470 34.27 -16.01 21.00
CA ARG A 470 34.86 -14.97 20.14
C ARG A 470 35.40 -15.55 18.84
N GLN A 471 36.14 -16.66 18.90
CA GLN A 471 36.67 -17.33 17.71
C GLN A 471 35.53 -17.96 16.88
N ALA A 472 34.53 -18.56 17.52
CA ALA A 472 33.38 -19.18 16.86
C ALA A 472 32.50 -18.16 16.10
N LEU A 473 32.32 -16.96 16.66
CA LEU A 473 31.51 -15.89 16.05
C LEU A 473 32.34 -14.93 15.17
N GLY A 474 33.66 -15.11 15.09
CA GLY A 474 34.57 -14.27 14.29
C GLY A 474 34.58 -12.81 14.75
N LEU A 475 34.58 -12.59 16.07
CA LEU A 475 34.51 -11.29 16.74
C LEU A 475 35.88 -10.68 17.02
#